data_AF-Q2LQG6-F1
#
_entry.id   AF-Q2LQG6-F1
#
_cell.length_a   1.000
_cell.length_b   1.000
_cell.length_c   1.000
_cell.angle_alpha   90.00
_cell.angle_beta   90.00
_cell.angle_gamma   90.00
#
_symmetry.space_group_name_H-M   'P 1'
#
loop_
_entity.id
_entity.type
_entity.pdbx_description
1 polymer ?
#
loop_
_entity_poly.entity_id
_entity_poly.type
_entity_poly.pdbx_seq_one_letter_code
_entity_poly.pdbx_strand_id
1 'polypeptide(L)'
;MKERKKKKELSILRVLKNSGTPLTSTKIAQELVAIGQEISERTVRLYLQEMEQDGLTVNSGKRGHTISEKGLDEFDSSNVIDKVGFLSAKIDTMTYQMNFDLNTASGKVVINVTLVEPGIFARSIPLVKKVYEKGYAMGHLLTFLGPGETLGYVTVPEGTIGIGTVCSITLNGVLLKHAIPTTSRFGGLLELQNGKPLRFAEIIMYDGTSIDPLEIFIRSGMTNYIDAVQTGNGRIGASFREFPAESREMVEHLDRKMKRIGLGGLLRIGMPGQSLLDIPVSEGRVGAIIIGGLNPVSIMEETGVRLYSRALAGLIDFRKLFHYEEMERRINEYL
;
A
#
# COMPACT_ATOMS: atom_id res chain seq x y z
N MET A 1 22.39 -17.88 20.81
CA MET A 1 23.02 -18.41 19.57
C MET A 1 22.00 -18.74 18.48
N LYS A 2 20.90 -19.46 18.80
CA LYS A 2 19.85 -19.86 17.84
C LYS A 2 19.20 -18.68 17.08
N GLU A 3 19.01 -17.55 17.76
CA GLU A 3 18.40 -16.35 17.20
C GLU A 3 19.33 -15.59 16.22
N ARG A 4 20.63 -15.51 16.53
CA ARG A 4 21.65 -14.95 15.61
C ARG A 4 21.81 -15.79 14.35
N LYS A 5 21.73 -17.13 14.50
CA LYS A 5 21.74 -18.09 13.39
C LYS A 5 20.56 -17.83 12.44
N LYS A 6 19.34 -17.79 13.01
CA LYS A 6 18.10 -17.57 12.26
C LYS A 6 18.08 -16.23 11.50
N LYS A 7 18.62 -15.15 12.10
CA LYS A 7 18.75 -13.85 11.44
C LYS A 7 19.66 -13.89 10.20
N LYS A 8 20.73 -14.69 10.22
CA LYS A 8 21.63 -14.87 9.06
C LYS A 8 20.98 -15.71 7.96
N GLU A 9 20.26 -16.77 8.31
CA GLU A 9 19.48 -17.57 7.35
C GLU A 9 18.43 -16.71 6.63
N LEU A 10 17.66 -15.89 7.37
CA LEU A 10 16.68 -14.98 6.78
C LEU A 10 17.33 -13.94 5.85
N SER A 11 18.52 -13.46 6.18
CA SER A 11 19.25 -12.51 5.35
C SER A 11 19.69 -13.16 4.03
N ILE A 12 20.12 -14.43 4.07
CA ILE A 12 20.44 -15.21 2.87
C ILE A 12 19.19 -15.45 2.01
N LEU A 13 18.06 -15.84 2.63
CA LEU A 13 16.78 -16.00 1.93
C LEU A 13 16.33 -14.69 1.26
N ARG A 14 16.52 -13.54 1.91
CA ARG A 14 16.21 -12.21 1.33
C ARG A 14 17.00 -11.96 0.04
N VAL A 15 18.30 -12.23 0.06
CA VAL A 15 19.17 -12.04 -1.10
C VAL A 15 18.75 -12.97 -2.25
N LEU A 16 18.46 -14.23 -1.96
CA LEU A 16 17.99 -15.21 -2.96
C LEU A 16 16.60 -14.87 -3.53
N LYS A 17 15.68 -14.34 -2.70
CA LYS A 17 14.35 -13.88 -3.14
C LYS A 17 14.46 -12.68 -4.09
N ASN A 18 15.32 -11.73 -3.76
CA ASN A 18 15.47 -10.49 -4.54
C ASN A 18 16.20 -10.70 -5.87
N SER A 19 17.06 -11.72 -5.99
CA SER A 19 17.83 -11.95 -7.22
C SER A 19 17.01 -12.57 -8.35
N GLY A 20 15.93 -13.30 -8.03
CA GLY A 20 15.12 -14.05 -9.00
C GLY A 20 15.90 -15.10 -9.81
N THR A 21 17.18 -15.31 -9.50
CA THR A 21 18.13 -16.14 -10.23
C THR A 21 19.05 -16.87 -9.24
N PRO A 22 19.61 -18.04 -9.61
CA PRO A 22 20.53 -18.74 -8.73
C PRO A 22 21.78 -17.91 -8.41
N LEU A 23 22.20 -17.88 -7.14
CA LEU A 23 23.39 -17.14 -6.70
C LEU A 23 24.41 -18.04 -6.00
N THR A 24 25.69 -17.81 -6.27
CA THR A 24 26.80 -18.49 -5.60
C THR A 24 27.03 -17.93 -4.19
N SER A 25 27.70 -18.71 -3.33
CA SER A 25 28.08 -18.27 -1.97
C SER A 25 28.90 -16.97 -1.99
N THR A 26 29.79 -16.81 -2.98
CA THR A 26 30.58 -15.60 -3.16
C THR A 26 29.70 -14.39 -3.45
N LYS A 27 28.74 -14.53 -4.38
CA LYS A 27 27.86 -13.43 -4.75
C LYS A 27 26.91 -13.07 -3.59
N ILE A 28 26.37 -14.07 -2.90
CA ILE A 28 25.55 -13.84 -1.70
C ILE A 28 26.35 -13.12 -0.60
N ALA A 29 27.60 -13.52 -0.35
CA ALA A 29 28.45 -12.84 0.62
C ALA A 29 28.70 -11.37 0.24
N GLN A 30 28.95 -11.09 -1.03
CA GLN A 30 29.10 -9.72 -1.53
C GLN A 30 27.84 -8.87 -1.31
N GLU A 31 26.67 -9.40 -1.64
CA GLU A 31 25.38 -8.71 -1.42
C GLU A 31 25.11 -8.47 0.07
N LEU A 32 25.43 -9.44 0.94
CA LEU A 32 25.27 -9.30 2.39
C LEU A 32 26.21 -8.24 2.98
N VAL A 33 27.47 -8.18 2.51
CA VAL A 33 28.42 -7.13 2.90
C VAL A 33 27.94 -5.76 2.42
N ALA A 34 27.40 -5.67 1.20
CA ALA A 34 26.88 -4.41 0.64
C ALA A 34 25.71 -3.82 1.46
N ILE A 35 24.93 -4.66 2.14
CA ILE A 35 23.85 -4.24 3.06
C ILE A 35 24.30 -4.12 4.53
N GLY A 36 25.61 -4.05 4.78
CA GLY A 36 26.18 -3.81 6.11
C GLY A 36 26.25 -5.04 7.02
N GLN A 37 26.10 -6.25 6.48
CA GLN A 37 26.26 -7.48 7.25
C GLN A 37 27.64 -8.10 7.05
N GLU A 38 28.47 -8.07 8.08
CA GLU A 38 29.73 -8.81 8.06
C GLU A 38 29.47 -10.32 8.08
N ILE A 39 29.84 -10.99 6.98
CA ILE A 39 29.80 -12.44 6.84
C ILE A 39 30.82 -12.90 5.80
N SER A 40 31.56 -13.97 6.11
CA SER A 40 32.52 -14.54 5.16
C SER A 40 31.82 -15.52 4.19
N GLU A 41 32.37 -15.66 2.98
CA GLU A 41 31.88 -16.65 2.00
C GLU A 41 31.80 -18.07 2.58
N ARG A 42 32.83 -18.48 3.35
CA ARG A 42 32.85 -19.79 4.02
C ARG A 42 31.65 -19.98 4.94
N THR A 43 31.26 -18.92 5.64
CA THR A 43 30.10 -18.94 6.55
C THR A 43 28.80 -19.02 5.75
N VAL A 44 28.66 -18.24 4.67
CA VAL A 44 27.51 -18.32 3.76
C VAL A 44 27.36 -19.74 3.19
N ARG A 45 28.46 -20.37 2.77
CA ARG A 45 28.44 -21.75 2.25
C ARG A 45 27.95 -22.76 3.28
N LEU A 46 28.36 -22.62 4.55
CA LEU A 46 27.87 -23.47 5.63
C LEU A 46 26.36 -23.32 5.83
N TYR A 47 25.86 -22.08 5.89
CA TYR A 47 24.42 -21.83 5.99
C TYR A 47 23.63 -22.38 4.81
N LEU A 48 24.14 -22.23 3.59
CA LEU A 48 23.48 -22.77 2.39
C LEU A 48 23.37 -24.29 2.41
N GLN A 49 24.39 -24.99 2.94
CA GLN A 49 24.32 -26.45 3.11
C GLN A 49 23.26 -26.87 4.12
N GLU A 50 23.18 -26.19 5.25
CA GLU A 50 22.16 -26.45 6.28
C GLU A 50 20.74 -26.11 5.77
N MET A 51 20.60 -24.96 5.10
CA MET A 51 19.33 -24.52 4.52
C MET A 51 18.87 -25.41 3.36
N GLU A 52 19.79 -26.01 2.61
CA GLU A 52 19.47 -27.04 1.62
C GLU A 52 18.95 -28.32 2.29
N GLN A 53 19.58 -28.77 3.38
CA GLN A 53 19.11 -29.93 4.17
C GLN A 53 17.72 -29.68 4.78
N ASP A 54 17.46 -28.47 5.24
CA ASP A 54 16.17 -28.06 5.79
C ASP A 54 15.11 -27.79 4.69
N GLY A 55 15.50 -27.88 3.41
CA GLY A 55 14.62 -27.68 2.26
C GLY A 55 14.23 -26.22 2.02
N LEU A 56 14.95 -25.25 2.56
CA LEU A 56 14.73 -23.81 2.40
C LEU A 56 15.37 -23.24 1.13
N THR A 57 16.38 -23.93 0.57
CA THR A 57 17.01 -23.56 -0.70
C THR A 57 17.22 -24.78 -1.58
N VAL A 58 17.34 -24.56 -2.89
CA VAL A 58 17.60 -25.58 -3.90
C VAL A 58 18.95 -25.29 -4.57
N ASN A 59 19.85 -26.27 -4.56
CA ASN A 59 21.16 -26.16 -5.18
C ASN A 59 21.09 -26.46 -6.68
N SER A 60 21.55 -25.49 -7.49
CA SER A 60 21.59 -25.55 -8.96
C SER A 60 23.03 -25.79 -9.48
N GLY A 61 23.90 -26.40 -8.67
CA GLY A 61 25.28 -26.72 -9.02
C GLY A 61 26.14 -25.47 -9.19
N LYS A 62 26.85 -25.34 -10.33
CA LYS A 62 27.74 -24.19 -10.61
C LYS A 62 27.04 -22.84 -10.61
N ARG A 63 25.71 -22.82 -10.79
CA ARG A 63 24.89 -21.60 -10.76
C ARG A 63 24.59 -21.12 -9.32
N GLY A 64 24.82 -21.97 -8.31
CA GLY A 64 24.57 -21.64 -6.90
C GLY A 64 23.18 -22.04 -6.43
N HIS A 65 22.63 -21.33 -5.44
CA HIS A 65 21.36 -21.67 -4.80
C HIS A 65 20.21 -20.77 -5.25
N THR A 66 19.00 -21.30 -5.22
CA THR A 66 17.74 -20.56 -5.35
C THR A 66 16.88 -20.82 -4.11
N ILE A 67 16.02 -19.86 -3.74
CA ILE A 67 15.06 -20.06 -2.65
C ILE A 67 14.00 -21.10 -3.07
N SER A 68 13.63 -22.02 -2.16
CA SER A 68 12.53 -22.95 -2.38
C SER A 68 11.18 -22.32 -1.97
N GLU A 69 10.07 -22.98 -2.30
CA GLU A 69 8.73 -22.57 -1.81
C GLU A 69 8.68 -22.56 -0.27
N LYS A 70 9.17 -23.63 0.38
CA LYS A 70 9.29 -23.70 1.84
C LYS A 70 10.19 -22.59 2.41
N GLY A 71 11.27 -22.23 1.70
CA GLY A 71 12.14 -21.12 2.07
C GLY A 71 11.43 -19.77 1.98
N LEU A 72 10.53 -19.61 1.00
CA LEU A 72 9.70 -18.42 0.84
C LEU A 72 8.71 -18.30 2.01
N ASP A 73 8.05 -19.41 2.37
CA ASP A 73 7.13 -19.47 3.51
C ASP A 73 7.84 -19.21 4.85
N GLU A 74 9.02 -19.80 5.07
CA GLU A 74 9.84 -19.55 6.27
C GLU A 74 10.29 -18.08 6.33
N PHE A 75 10.69 -17.51 5.20
CA PHE A 75 11.06 -16.10 5.11
C PHE A 75 9.89 -15.16 5.43
N ASP A 76 8.70 -15.48 4.95
CA ASP A 76 7.51 -14.65 5.14
C ASP A 76 6.96 -14.74 6.58
N SER A 77 7.06 -15.92 7.21
CA SER A 77 6.61 -16.21 8.59
C SER A 77 7.57 -15.76 9.69
N SER A 78 8.89 -15.82 9.50
CA SER A 78 9.87 -15.50 10.55
C SER A 78 10.28 -14.03 10.66
N ASN A 79 9.85 -13.18 9.73
CA ASN A 79 10.15 -11.73 9.73
C ASN A 79 9.17 -10.88 10.56
N VAL A 80 8.32 -11.44 11.43
CA VAL A 80 7.27 -10.65 12.12
C VAL A 80 7.83 -9.55 13.03
N ILE A 81 9.00 -9.75 13.65
CA ILE A 81 9.61 -8.79 14.59
C ILE A 81 10.48 -7.72 13.87
N ASP A 82 11.21 -8.10 12.81
CA ASP A 82 12.02 -7.17 11.98
C ASP A 82 11.15 -6.34 10.99
N LYS A 83 9.82 -6.45 11.09
CA LYS A 83 8.82 -5.82 10.21
C LYS A 83 8.19 -4.54 10.81
N VAL A 84 8.39 -4.26 12.10
CA VAL A 84 7.87 -3.03 12.73
C VAL A 84 8.54 -1.80 12.08
N GLY A 85 7.75 -0.86 11.58
CA GLY A 85 8.22 0.31 10.83
C GLY A 85 8.48 0.08 9.33
N PHE A 86 8.31 -1.16 8.83
CA PHE A 86 8.48 -1.46 7.41
C PHE A 86 7.45 -0.71 6.54
N LEU A 87 6.25 -0.48 7.06
CA LEU A 87 5.24 0.31 6.35
C LEU A 87 5.68 1.76 6.19
N SER A 88 6.19 2.41 7.24
CA SER A 88 6.72 3.77 7.17
C SER A 88 7.86 3.88 6.15
N ALA A 89 8.83 2.96 6.19
CA ALA A 89 9.92 2.93 5.20
C ALA A 89 9.41 2.71 3.76
N LYS A 90 8.37 1.87 3.58
CA LYS A 90 7.73 1.66 2.28
C LYS A 90 7.00 2.92 1.81
N ILE A 91 6.32 3.63 2.71
CA ILE A 91 5.68 4.92 2.43
C ILE A 91 6.72 5.93 1.96
N ASP A 92 7.84 6.06 2.66
CA ASP A 92 8.91 7.00 2.30
C ASP A 92 9.51 6.65 0.93
N THR A 93 9.79 5.37 0.69
CA THR A 93 10.32 4.89 -0.59
C THR A 93 9.37 5.19 -1.74
N MET A 94 8.08 4.88 -1.59
CA MET A 94 7.07 5.13 -2.63
C MET A 94 6.85 6.63 -2.86
N THR A 95 6.85 7.43 -1.79
CA THR A 95 6.75 8.89 -1.85
C THR A 95 7.92 9.48 -2.64
N TYR A 96 9.14 9.03 -2.35
CA TYR A 96 10.36 9.50 -3.01
C TYR A 96 10.43 9.07 -4.50
N GLN A 97 10.07 7.82 -4.80
CA GLN A 97 10.12 7.30 -6.17
C GLN A 97 9.03 7.87 -7.09
N MET A 98 7.95 8.42 -6.52
CA MET A 98 6.84 9.00 -7.29
C MET A 98 7.31 10.25 -8.05
N ASN A 99 7.16 10.23 -9.37
CA ASN A 99 7.61 11.31 -10.24
C ASN A 99 6.47 12.13 -10.87
N PHE A 100 5.22 11.97 -10.43
CA PHE A 100 4.07 12.74 -10.94
C PHE A 100 4.22 14.26 -10.80
N ASP A 101 4.02 15.00 -11.89
CA ASP A 101 3.99 16.47 -11.94
C ASP A 101 2.55 16.96 -12.10
N LEU A 102 2.11 17.73 -11.11
CA LEU A 102 0.75 18.26 -11.01
C LEU A 102 0.42 19.30 -12.09
N ASN A 103 1.42 20.04 -12.60
CA ASN A 103 1.17 21.08 -13.59
C ASN A 103 0.97 20.49 -15.00
N THR A 104 1.70 19.43 -15.32
CA THR A 104 1.63 18.75 -16.63
C THR A 104 0.70 17.55 -16.62
N ALA A 105 0.17 17.16 -15.46
CA ALA A 105 -0.63 15.93 -15.26
C ALA A 105 0.07 14.70 -15.86
N SER A 106 1.37 14.56 -15.61
CA SER A 106 2.20 13.53 -16.21
C SER A 106 3.13 12.88 -15.19
N GLY A 107 3.65 11.69 -15.53
CA GLY A 107 4.47 10.89 -14.62
C GLY A 107 3.66 9.81 -13.91
N LYS A 108 4.27 9.18 -12.91
CA LYS A 108 3.73 8.02 -12.21
C LYS A 108 3.19 8.38 -10.83
N VAL A 109 2.05 7.81 -10.48
CA VAL A 109 1.40 7.90 -9.17
C VAL A 109 1.41 6.55 -8.47
N VAL A 110 1.21 6.56 -7.15
CA VAL A 110 1.17 5.34 -6.33
C VAL A 110 -0.25 4.78 -6.37
N ILE A 111 -0.39 3.49 -6.67
CA ILE A 111 -1.69 2.78 -6.62
C ILE A 111 -1.65 1.59 -5.69
N ASN A 112 -2.83 1.24 -5.20
CA ASN A 112 -3.12 -0.04 -4.59
C ASN A 112 -3.65 -0.98 -5.67
N VAL A 113 -3.51 -2.29 -5.49
CA VAL A 113 -4.08 -3.28 -6.40
C VAL A 113 -4.96 -4.24 -5.61
N THR A 114 -6.15 -4.52 -6.14
CA THR A 114 -7.03 -5.58 -5.64
C THR A 114 -7.30 -6.60 -6.73
N LEU A 115 -6.99 -7.86 -6.47
CA LEU A 115 -7.21 -8.95 -7.42
C LEU A 115 -8.62 -9.53 -7.22
N VAL A 116 -9.34 -9.71 -8.32
CA VAL A 116 -10.72 -10.21 -8.31
C VAL A 116 -11.08 -10.85 -9.65
N GLU A 117 -12.01 -11.79 -9.65
CA GLU A 117 -12.58 -12.33 -10.88
C GLU A 117 -13.38 -11.23 -11.63
N PRO A 118 -13.22 -11.09 -12.96
CA PRO A 118 -13.88 -10.05 -13.75
C PRO A 118 -15.41 -10.04 -13.59
N GLY A 119 -16.05 -11.22 -13.63
CA GLY A 119 -17.50 -11.36 -13.48
C GLY A 119 -18.01 -10.91 -12.12
N ILE A 120 -17.25 -11.15 -11.05
CA ILE A 120 -17.58 -10.69 -9.69
C ILE A 120 -17.46 -9.17 -9.60
N PHE A 121 -16.38 -8.60 -10.15
CA PHE A 121 -16.20 -7.16 -10.15
C PHE A 121 -17.28 -6.45 -10.96
N ALA A 122 -17.60 -6.95 -12.16
CA ALA A 122 -18.64 -6.40 -13.04
C ALA A 122 -19.99 -6.26 -12.31
N ARG A 123 -20.42 -7.29 -11.56
CA ARG A 123 -21.66 -7.23 -10.75
C ARG A 123 -21.59 -6.23 -9.59
N SER A 124 -20.38 -5.92 -9.14
CA SER A 124 -20.14 -5.04 -7.98
C SER A 124 -19.92 -3.58 -8.36
N ILE A 125 -19.72 -3.26 -9.65
CA ILE A 125 -19.49 -1.89 -10.14
C ILE A 125 -20.52 -0.88 -9.61
N PRO A 126 -21.84 -1.15 -9.58
CA PRO A 126 -22.81 -0.19 -9.05
C PRO A 126 -22.55 0.22 -7.59
N LEU A 127 -22.02 -0.69 -6.76
CA LEU A 127 -21.65 -0.39 -5.37
C LEU A 127 -20.35 0.41 -5.31
N VAL A 128 -19.34 0.00 -6.09
CA VAL A 128 -18.05 0.70 -6.18
C VAL A 128 -18.26 2.15 -6.65
N LYS A 129 -19.12 2.38 -7.64
CA LYS A 129 -19.49 3.73 -8.13
C LYS A 129 -20.05 4.60 -7.01
N LYS A 130 -20.95 4.07 -6.16
CA LYS A 130 -21.51 4.82 -5.02
C LYS A 130 -20.43 5.29 -4.04
N VAL A 131 -19.36 4.52 -3.84
CA VAL A 131 -18.24 4.93 -2.97
C VAL A 131 -17.52 6.15 -3.57
N TYR A 132 -17.29 6.17 -4.88
CA TYR A 132 -16.73 7.32 -5.60
C TYR A 132 -17.68 8.53 -5.55
N GLU A 133 -18.95 8.34 -5.87
CA GLU A 133 -19.98 9.40 -5.89
C GLU A 133 -20.14 10.11 -4.54
N LYS A 134 -20.00 9.36 -3.44
CA LYS A 134 -20.08 9.91 -2.08
C LYS A 134 -18.78 10.56 -1.59
N GLY A 135 -17.71 10.52 -2.39
CA GLY A 135 -16.41 11.09 -2.03
C GLY A 135 -15.66 10.27 -0.99
N TYR A 136 -15.98 8.98 -0.86
CA TYR A 136 -15.28 8.06 0.05
C TYR A 136 -14.13 7.32 -0.64
N ALA A 137 -13.75 7.75 -1.85
CA ALA A 137 -12.61 7.28 -2.61
C ALA A 137 -11.47 8.31 -2.63
N MET A 138 -10.24 7.82 -2.83
CA MET A 138 -9.13 8.71 -3.19
C MET A 138 -9.25 9.07 -4.68
N GLY A 139 -9.76 10.27 -4.94
CA GLY A 139 -9.98 10.79 -6.28
C GLY A 139 -11.13 10.08 -6.99
N HIS A 140 -11.19 10.28 -8.31
CA HIS A 140 -12.22 9.70 -9.19
C HIS A 140 -11.63 8.74 -10.23
N LEU A 141 -10.36 8.37 -10.04
CA LEU A 141 -9.58 7.63 -11.01
C LEU A 141 -9.25 6.23 -10.50
N LEU A 142 -9.21 5.28 -11.44
CA LEU A 142 -8.70 3.94 -11.25
C LEU A 142 -8.15 3.39 -12.57
N THR A 143 -7.62 2.18 -12.54
CA THR A 143 -7.22 1.45 -13.73
C THR A 143 -7.55 -0.04 -13.59
N PHE A 144 -7.48 -0.77 -14.69
CA PHE A 144 -7.47 -2.23 -14.70
C PHE A 144 -6.12 -2.73 -15.16
N LEU A 145 -5.67 -3.82 -14.56
CA LEU A 145 -4.48 -4.56 -14.94
C LEU A 145 -4.94 -5.95 -15.40
N GLY A 146 -4.64 -6.32 -16.63
CA GLY A 146 -5.03 -7.61 -17.20
C GLY A 146 -4.16 -8.77 -16.71
N PRO A 147 -4.57 -10.03 -16.98
CA PRO A 147 -3.76 -11.22 -16.71
C PRO A 147 -2.32 -11.07 -17.25
N GLY A 148 -1.35 -11.48 -16.43
CA GLY A 148 0.08 -11.39 -16.75
C GLY A 148 0.70 -10.01 -16.58
N GLU A 149 -0.07 -8.92 -16.44
CA GLU A 149 0.49 -7.61 -16.12
C GLU A 149 1.12 -7.62 -14.72
N THR A 150 2.27 -6.96 -14.59
CA THR A 150 3.01 -6.86 -13.33
C THR A 150 3.14 -5.41 -12.90
N LEU A 151 2.78 -5.13 -11.65
CA LEU A 151 2.98 -3.85 -10.97
C LEU A 151 3.73 -4.07 -9.65
N GLY A 152 4.97 -3.63 -9.61
CA GLY A 152 5.83 -3.85 -8.44
C GLY A 152 6.04 -5.35 -8.20
N TYR A 153 5.60 -5.85 -7.05
CA TYR A 153 5.66 -7.26 -6.67
C TYR A 153 4.33 -8.02 -6.93
N VAL A 154 3.33 -7.36 -7.52
CA VAL A 154 2.03 -7.95 -7.82
C VAL A 154 1.97 -8.28 -9.30
N THR A 155 1.84 -9.57 -9.61
CA THR A 155 1.51 -10.05 -10.96
C THR A 155 0.06 -10.49 -10.94
N VAL A 156 -0.73 -10.05 -11.92
CA VAL A 156 -2.14 -10.41 -12.05
C VAL A 156 -2.23 -11.86 -12.56
N PRO A 157 -2.81 -12.79 -11.77
CA PRO A 157 -2.99 -14.17 -12.20
C PRO A 157 -3.98 -14.32 -13.35
N GLU A 158 -3.82 -15.40 -14.12
CA GLU A 158 -4.84 -15.85 -15.07
C GLU A 158 -6.21 -16.02 -14.41
N GLY A 159 -7.27 -15.69 -15.14
CA GLY A 159 -8.65 -15.72 -14.64
C GLY A 159 -9.03 -14.60 -13.67
N THR A 160 -8.12 -13.65 -13.40
CA THR A 160 -8.40 -12.48 -12.54
C THR A 160 -8.03 -11.17 -13.24
N ILE A 161 -8.52 -10.07 -12.69
CA ILE A 161 -8.09 -8.71 -13.03
C ILE A 161 -7.58 -8.00 -11.80
N GLY A 162 -6.61 -7.11 -12.00
CA GLY A 162 -6.16 -6.17 -10.97
C GLY A 162 -6.92 -4.86 -11.06
N ILE A 163 -7.67 -4.52 -10.02
CA ILE A 163 -8.31 -3.21 -9.86
C ILE A 163 -7.30 -2.27 -9.18
N GLY A 164 -6.77 -1.32 -9.95
CA GLY A 164 -5.78 -0.36 -9.50
C GLY A 164 -6.42 0.94 -9.00
N THR A 165 -6.46 1.18 -7.70
CA THR A 165 -7.01 2.43 -7.12
C THR A 165 -5.91 3.36 -6.64
N VAL A 166 -6.12 4.68 -6.74
CA VAL A 166 -5.13 5.67 -6.31
C VAL A 166 -4.85 5.54 -4.81
N CYS A 167 -3.58 5.42 -4.44
CA CYS A 167 -3.17 5.39 -3.04
C CYS A 167 -3.11 6.81 -2.48
N SER A 168 -3.54 6.99 -1.22
CA SER A 168 -3.47 8.29 -0.54
C SER A 168 -2.03 8.79 -0.37
N ILE A 169 -1.01 7.91 -0.47
CA ILE A 169 0.41 8.29 -0.48
C ILE A 169 0.78 9.12 -1.72
N THR A 170 -0.04 9.10 -2.79
CA THR A 170 0.12 10.01 -3.94
C THR A 170 0.10 11.47 -3.51
N LEU A 171 -0.71 11.83 -2.50
CA LEU A 171 -0.69 13.18 -1.92
C LEU A 171 0.68 13.51 -1.30
N ASN A 172 1.33 12.56 -0.60
CA ASN A 172 2.64 12.81 0.00
C ASN A 172 3.69 13.19 -1.05
N GLY A 173 3.71 12.47 -2.17
CA GLY A 173 4.71 12.76 -3.20
C GLY A 173 4.48 14.10 -3.88
N VAL A 174 3.21 14.54 -4.01
CA VAL A 174 2.90 15.90 -4.51
C VAL A 174 3.38 16.94 -3.50
N LEU A 175 3.04 16.78 -2.23
CA LEU A 175 3.46 17.69 -1.16
C LEU A 175 4.99 17.79 -1.05
N LEU A 176 5.69 16.65 -1.14
CA LEU A 176 7.15 16.60 -1.10
C LEU A 176 7.79 17.42 -2.23
N LYS A 177 7.26 17.35 -3.46
CA LYS A 177 7.73 18.16 -4.60
C LYS A 177 7.52 19.66 -4.41
N HIS A 178 6.62 20.05 -3.52
CA HIS A 178 6.40 21.43 -3.11
C HIS A 178 7.09 21.77 -1.78
N ALA A 179 8.10 20.98 -1.38
CA ALA A 179 8.88 21.14 -0.16
C ALA A 179 8.06 21.08 1.14
N ILE A 180 6.94 20.37 1.13
CA ILE A 180 6.09 20.18 2.32
C ILE A 180 6.35 18.77 2.88
N PRO A 181 7.09 18.64 4.00
CA PRO A 181 7.28 17.36 4.64
C PRO A 181 5.97 16.86 5.24
N THR A 182 5.69 15.58 5.07
CA THR A 182 4.47 14.94 5.56
C THR A 182 4.80 13.84 6.55
N THR A 183 4.24 13.93 7.75
CA THR A 183 4.32 12.85 8.74
C THR A 183 3.03 12.03 8.68
N SER A 184 3.12 10.80 8.17
CA SER A 184 1.99 9.87 8.13
C SER A 184 1.90 9.13 9.46
N ARG A 185 0.89 9.40 10.29
CA ARG A 185 0.83 8.88 11.67
C ARG A 185 0.20 7.50 11.75
N PHE A 186 -1.02 7.37 11.23
CA PHE A 186 -1.79 6.11 11.32
C PHE A 186 -2.81 5.98 10.21
N GLY A 187 -3.26 4.74 9.99
CA GLY A 187 -4.47 4.39 9.27
C GLY A 187 -5.54 3.94 10.26
N GLY A 188 -6.81 4.16 9.93
CA GLY A 188 -7.91 3.92 10.86
C GLY A 188 -9.26 3.81 10.20
N LEU A 189 -10.26 3.44 11.00
CA LEU A 189 -11.67 3.47 10.64
C LEU A 189 -12.29 4.76 11.14
N LEU A 190 -12.73 5.58 10.19
CA LEU A 190 -13.42 6.83 10.44
C LEU A 190 -14.93 6.57 10.51
N GLU A 191 -15.50 6.81 11.68
CA GLU A 191 -16.94 6.75 11.90
C GLU A 191 -17.60 7.98 11.25
N LEU A 192 -18.62 7.73 10.43
CA LEU A 192 -19.44 8.73 9.80
C LEU A 192 -20.80 8.81 10.48
N GLN A 193 -21.28 10.04 10.66
CA GLN A 193 -22.64 10.32 11.11
C GLN A 193 -23.25 11.37 10.20
N ASN A 194 -24.38 11.05 9.55
CA ASN A 194 -25.06 11.92 8.59
C ASN A 194 -24.13 12.50 7.52
N GLY A 195 -23.23 11.68 7.00
CA GLY A 195 -22.25 12.01 5.97
C GLY A 195 -21.05 12.83 6.46
N LYS A 196 -20.97 13.13 7.76
CA LYS A 196 -19.88 13.91 8.36
C LYS A 196 -18.95 13.02 9.19
N PRO A 197 -17.63 13.28 9.21
CA PRO A 197 -16.71 12.53 10.05
C PRO A 197 -16.94 12.87 11.53
N LEU A 198 -17.16 11.85 12.34
CA LEU A 198 -17.42 11.96 13.77
C LEU A 198 -16.14 11.77 14.60
N ARG A 199 -15.50 10.60 14.47
CA ARG A 199 -14.27 10.22 15.18
C ARG A 199 -13.59 9.03 14.52
N PHE A 200 -12.34 8.76 14.88
CA PHE A 200 -11.73 7.47 14.58
C PHE A 200 -12.19 6.42 15.60
N ALA A 201 -12.83 5.36 15.12
CA ALA A 201 -13.25 4.23 15.95
C ALA A 201 -12.06 3.29 16.24
N GLU A 202 -11.18 3.12 15.26
CA GLU A 202 -10.01 2.25 15.33
C GLU A 202 -8.81 2.93 14.66
N ILE A 203 -7.61 2.73 15.21
CA ILE A 203 -6.36 3.26 14.66
C ILE A 203 -5.23 2.23 14.79
N ILE A 204 -4.34 2.18 13.80
CA ILE A 204 -3.06 1.48 13.88
C ILE A 204 -1.96 2.42 13.41
N MET A 205 -0.99 2.68 14.29
CA MET A 205 0.15 3.54 14.01
C MET A 205 1.05 2.92 12.93
N TYR A 206 1.50 3.72 11.96
CA TYR A 206 2.30 3.24 10.83
C TYR A 206 3.71 2.79 11.24
N ASP A 207 4.29 3.43 12.26
CA ASP A 207 5.58 3.03 12.85
C ASP A 207 5.49 1.69 13.60
N GLY A 208 4.30 1.31 14.07
CA GLY A 208 4.03 0.07 14.80
C GLY A 208 3.70 -1.14 13.93
N THR A 209 3.64 -1.01 12.59
CA THR A 209 3.15 -2.08 11.71
C THR A 209 3.98 -2.28 10.44
N SER A 210 3.86 -3.47 9.84
CA SER A 210 4.35 -3.78 8.48
C SER A 210 3.26 -3.86 7.43
N ILE A 211 2.01 -4.00 7.86
CA ILE A 211 0.85 -4.19 7.01
C ILE A 211 0.04 -2.90 7.05
N ASP A 212 -0.47 -2.48 5.90
CA ASP A 212 -1.36 -1.33 5.85
C ASP A 212 -2.60 -1.57 6.74
N PRO A 213 -2.88 -0.69 7.70
CA PRO A 213 -4.03 -0.80 8.59
C PRO A 213 -5.36 -1.02 7.88
N LEU A 214 -5.58 -0.39 6.72
CA LEU A 214 -6.83 -0.55 5.99
C LEU A 214 -6.97 -1.97 5.47
N GLU A 215 -5.90 -2.62 5.00
CA GLU A 215 -5.95 -4.04 4.63
C GLU A 215 -6.42 -4.91 5.81
N ILE A 216 -5.96 -4.61 7.03
CA ILE A 216 -6.36 -5.34 8.23
C ILE A 216 -7.84 -5.13 8.52
N PHE A 217 -8.29 -3.87 8.58
CA PHE A 217 -9.67 -3.55 8.93
C PHE A 217 -10.69 -4.04 7.90
N ILE A 218 -10.37 -3.92 6.61
CA ILE A 218 -11.23 -4.40 5.51
C ILE A 218 -11.39 -5.93 5.61
N ARG A 219 -10.27 -6.68 5.69
CA ARG A 219 -10.32 -8.14 5.74
C ARG A 219 -10.96 -8.69 7.01
N SER A 220 -10.89 -7.93 8.10
CA SER A 220 -11.52 -8.27 9.38
C SER A 220 -13.03 -7.97 9.41
N GLY A 221 -13.60 -7.43 8.31
CA GLY A 221 -15.03 -7.10 8.23
C GLY A 221 -15.44 -5.96 9.16
N MET A 222 -14.51 -5.07 9.51
CA MET A 222 -14.76 -3.98 10.45
C MET A 222 -15.30 -2.71 9.78
N THR A 223 -15.34 -2.67 8.45
CA THR A 223 -15.89 -1.54 7.68
C THR A 223 -17.41 -1.57 7.64
N ASN A 224 -18.02 -0.45 7.26
CA ASN A 224 -19.43 -0.37 6.92
C ASN A 224 -19.62 0.72 5.86
N TYR A 225 -19.28 0.38 4.62
CA TYR A 225 -19.43 1.21 3.43
C TYR A 225 -20.86 1.21 2.90
N ILE A 226 -21.60 0.10 3.00
CA ILE A 226 -22.99 0.02 2.53
C ILE A 226 -23.85 1.07 3.24
N ASP A 227 -23.85 1.11 4.57
CA ASP A 227 -24.64 2.10 5.30
C ASP A 227 -24.08 3.51 5.07
N ALA A 228 -22.76 3.64 4.95
CA ALA A 228 -22.11 4.94 4.72
C ALA A 228 -22.62 5.56 3.41
N VAL A 229 -22.70 4.79 2.31
CA VAL A 229 -23.17 5.32 1.02
C VAL A 229 -24.69 5.47 0.96
N GLN A 230 -25.45 4.69 1.72
CA GLN A 230 -26.92 4.74 1.70
C GLN A 230 -27.50 5.81 2.64
N THR A 231 -27.01 5.86 3.87
CA THR A 231 -27.57 6.68 4.96
C THR A 231 -26.65 7.81 5.41
N GLY A 232 -25.37 7.76 5.02
CA GLY A 232 -24.34 8.66 5.54
C GLY A 232 -23.79 8.23 6.91
N ASN A 233 -24.24 7.10 7.46
CA ASN A 233 -23.75 6.55 8.73
C ASN A 233 -22.97 5.27 8.46
N GLY A 234 -21.79 5.10 9.02
CA GLY A 234 -20.98 3.91 8.75
C GLY A 234 -19.52 4.10 9.12
N ARG A 235 -18.65 3.21 8.63
CA ARG A 235 -17.21 3.23 8.93
C ARG A 235 -16.43 3.08 7.63
N ILE A 236 -15.63 4.10 7.32
CA ILE A 236 -14.79 4.12 6.11
C ILE A 236 -13.31 4.14 6.47
N GLY A 237 -12.46 3.65 5.57
CA GLY A 237 -11.01 3.77 5.72
C GLY A 237 -10.53 5.21 5.58
N ALA A 238 -9.71 5.67 6.51
CA ALA A 238 -9.02 6.95 6.43
C ALA A 238 -7.64 6.88 7.09
N SER A 239 -6.83 7.90 6.86
CA SER A 239 -5.52 8.06 7.49
C SER A 239 -5.38 9.45 8.08
N PHE A 240 -4.52 9.58 9.10
CA PHE A 240 -4.21 10.86 9.73
C PHE A 240 -2.76 11.25 9.45
N ARG A 241 -2.57 12.50 9.05
CA ARG A 241 -1.26 13.07 8.71
C ARG A 241 -1.04 14.38 9.41
N GLU A 242 0.23 14.71 9.61
CA GLU A 242 0.66 16.03 10.08
C GLU A 242 1.58 16.70 9.06
N PHE A 243 1.41 18.01 8.94
CA PHE A 243 2.22 18.90 8.11
C PHE A 243 2.70 20.09 8.96
N PRO A 244 3.76 20.81 8.56
CA PRO A 244 4.09 22.10 9.17
C PRO A 244 2.88 23.04 9.13
N ALA A 245 2.61 23.73 10.23
CA ALA A 245 1.45 24.61 10.35
C ALA A 245 1.41 25.69 9.26
N GLU A 246 2.57 26.24 8.90
CA GLU A 246 2.76 27.29 7.90
C GLU A 246 2.43 26.81 6.48
N SER A 247 2.46 25.49 6.24
CA SER A 247 2.13 24.91 4.93
C SER A 247 0.63 24.71 4.70
N ARG A 248 -0.22 24.95 5.70
CA ARG A 248 -1.66 24.64 5.67
C ARG A 248 -2.38 25.16 4.42
N GLU A 249 -2.21 26.44 4.10
CA GLU A 249 -2.87 27.05 2.93
C GLU A 249 -2.37 26.46 1.61
N MET A 250 -1.07 26.15 1.54
CA MET A 250 -0.48 25.51 0.37
C MET A 250 -0.99 24.07 0.21
N VAL A 251 -1.14 23.31 1.30
CA VAL A 251 -1.74 21.97 1.28
C VAL A 251 -3.18 22.03 0.74
N GLU A 252 -4.00 22.96 1.23
CA GLU A 252 -5.36 23.16 0.73
C GLU A 252 -5.38 23.56 -0.76
N HIS A 253 -4.44 24.40 -1.20
CA HIS A 253 -4.31 24.80 -2.60
C HIS A 253 -3.91 23.64 -3.52
N LEU A 254 -2.95 22.82 -3.09
CA LEU A 254 -2.50 21.66 -3.84
C LEU A 254 -3.59 20.59 -3.91
N ASP A 255 -4.32 20.32 -2.82
CA ASP A 255 -5.46 19.40 -2.85
C ASP A 255 -6.55 19.88 -3.82
N ARG A 256 -6.87 21.20 -3.84
CA ARG A 256 -7.81 21.75 -4.84
C ARG A 256 -7.34 21.52 -6.28
N LYS A 257 -6.04 21.68 -6.55
CA LYS A 257 -5.47 21.40 -7.88
C LYS A 257 -5.56 19.90 -8.21
N MET A 258 -5.18 19.03 -7.29
CA MET A 258 -5.27 17.57 -7.45
C MET A 258 -6.71 17.11 -7.69
N LYS A 259 -7.68 17.69 -6.97
CA LYS A 259 -9.10 17.38 -7.13
C LYS A 259 -9.61 17.67 -8.55
N ARG A 260 -9.16 18.77 -9.18
CA ARG A 260 -9.56 19.13 -10.55
C ARG A 260 -9.12 18.11 -11.60
N ILE A 261 -8.04 17.39 -11.35
CA ILE A 261 -7.52 16.34 -12.24
C ILE A 261 -7.89 14.92 -11.77
N GLY A 262 -8.81 14.80 -10.81
CA GLY A 262 -9.31 13.51 -10.34
C GLY A 262 -8.47 12.82 -9.25
N LEU A 263 -7.53 13.51 -8.59
CA LEU A 263 -6.65 12.98 -7.52
C LEU A 263 -6.92 13.58 -6.13
N GLY A 264 -8.15 14.00 -5.81
CA GLY A 264 -8.47 14.62 -4.51
C GLY A 264 -8.71 13.61 -3.38
N GLY A 265 -8.42 13.97 -2.12
CA GLY A 265 -8.75 13.07 -1.01
C GLY A 265 -8.52 13.61 0.39
N LEU A 266 -8.17 14.90 0.52
CA LEU A 266 -8.21 15.60 1.79
C LEU A 266 -9.67 15.75 2.24
N LEU A 267 -10.05 15.05 3.30
CA LEU A 267 -11.40 15.12 3.87
C LEU A 267 -11.55 16.33 4.78
N ARG A 268 -10.55 16.56 5.64
CA ARG A 268 -10.53 17.66 6.60
C ARG A 268 -9.10 18.00 6.98
N ILE A 269 -8.81 19.29 7.14
CA ILE A 269 -7.58 19.81 7.72
C ILE A 269 -7.94 20.66 8.95
N GLY A 270 -7.17 20.49 10.02
CA GLY A 270 -7.37 21.20 11.28
C GLY A 270 -6.81 22.62 11.26
N MET A 271 -6.70 23.19 12.46
CA MET A 271 -5.98 24.44 12.72
C MET A 271 -4.62 24.14 13.35
N PRO A 272 -3.62 25.03 13.21
CA PRO A 272 -2.31 24.87 13.85
C PRO A 272 -2.40 24.56 15.34
N GLY A 273 -1.73 23.50 15.79
CA GLY A 273 -1.66 23.08 17.20
C GLY A 273 -2.99 22.62 17.82
N GLN A 274 -4.08 22.57 17.06
CA GLN A 274 -5.38 22.12 17.56
C GLN A 274 -5.61 20.65 17.24
N SER A 275 -6.23 19.93 18.19
CA SER A 275 -6.68 18.57 17.97
C SER A 275 -7.71 18.50 16.85
N LEU A 276 -7.71 17.39 16.10
CA LEU A 276 -8.66 17.15 15.02
C LEU A 276 -9.39 15.83 15.26
N LEU A 277 -10.69 15.91 15.58
CA LEU A 277 -11.51 14.76 16.01
C LEU A 277 -10.89 14.01 17.19
N ASP A 278 -10.56 14.75 18.25
CA ASP A 278 -9.91 14.26 19.48
C ASP A 278 -8.51 13.66 19.29
N ILE A 279 -7.95 13.72 18.08
CA ILE A 279 -6.57 13.35 17.83
C ILE A 279 -5.67 14.55 18.15
N PRO A 280 -4.77 14.45 19.14
CA PRO A 280 -3.84 15.52 19.46
C PRO A 280 -2.85 15.73 18.32
N VAL A 281 -2.52 16.98 18.01
CA VAL A 281 -1.58 17.37 16.95
C VAL A 281 -0.32 17.94 17.60
N SER A 282 0.85 17.56 17.08
CA SER A 282 2.13 18.03 17.59
C SER A 282 2.28 19.56 17.48
N GLU A 283 3.06 20.17 18.38
CA GLU A 283 3.38 21.60 18.31
C GLU A 283 4.00 21.98 16.95
N GLY A 284 3.62 23.14 16.41
CA GLY A 284 4.07 23.60 15.09
C GLY A 284 3.49 22.80 13.91
N ARG A 285 2.54 21.90 14.14
CA ARG A 285 1.90 21.09 13.09
C ARG A 285 0.43 21.40 12.92
N VAL A 286 -0.11 20.97 11.78
CA VAL A 286 -1.54 20.87 11.52
C VAL A 286 -1.89 19.42 11.17
N GLY A 287 -2.97 18.91 11.75
CA GLY A 287 -3.49 17.58 11.46
C GLY A 287 -4.43 17.56 10.26
N ALA A 288 -4.45 16.45 9.51
CA ALA A 288 -5.35 16.25 8.39
C ALA A 288 -5.82 14.80 8.27
N ILE A 289 -7.07 14.64 7.85
CA ILE A 289 -7.71 13.36 7.57
C ILE A 289 -7.76 13.17 6.06
N ILE A 290 -7.15 12.08 5.59
CA ILE A 290 -7.08 11.71 4.17
C ILE A 290 -7.84 10.42 3.94
N ILE A 291 -8.72 10.40 2.93
CA ILE A 291 -9.50 9.22 2.55
C ILE A 291 -8.59 8.05 2.13
N GLY A 292 -8.99 6.83 2.50
CA GLY A 292 -8.30 5.60 2.13
C GLY A 292 -8.43 5.25 0.65
N GLY A 293 -7.33 4.91 0.00
CA GLY A 293 -7.33 4.51 -1.41
C GLY A 293 -7.94 3.13 -1.69
N LEU A 294 -8.04 2.27 -0.67
CA LEU A 294 -8.67 0.95 -0.79
C LEU A 294 -10.20 0.98 -0.69
N ASN A 295 -10.78 2.10 -0.24
CA ASN A 295 -12.20 2.21 0.05
C ASN A 295 -13.13 1.79 -1.11
N PRO A 296 -12.89 2.16 -2.39
CA PRO A 296 -13.85 1.90 -3.46
C PRO A 296 -14.18 0.42 -3.64
N VAL A 297 -13.15 -0.43 -3.61
CA VAL A 297 -13.30 -1.88 -3.81
C VAL A 297 -13.72 -2.59 -2.52
N SER A 298 -13.47 -1.97 -1.36
CA SER A 298 -13.71 -2.59 -0.05
C SER A 298 -15.20 -2.85 0.24
N ILE A 299 -16.11 -2.09 -0.37
CA ILE A 299 -17.55 -2.33 -0.25
C ILE A 299 -17.96 -3.74 -0.71
N MET A 300 -17.14 -4.40 -1.54
CA MET A 300 -17.40 -5.76 -2.01
C MET A 300 -17.26 -6.80 -0.89
N GLU A 301 -16.37 -6.60 0.10
CA GLU A 301 -16.22 -7.51 1.26
C GLU A 301 -17.51 -7.59 2.08
N GLU A 302 -18.26 -6.48 2.14
CA GLU A 302 -19.55 -6.40 2.84
C GLU A 302 -20.68 -7.15 2.10
N THR A 303 -20.43 -7.60 0.87
CA THR A 303 -21.35 -8.45 0.08
C THR A 303 -20.95 -9.93 0.08
N GLY A 304 -19.94 -10.31 0.86
CA GLY A 304 -19.43 -11.68 0.95
C GLY A 304 -18.30 -12.01 -0.03
N VAL A 305 -17.83 -11.05 -0.82
CA VAL A 305 -16.69 -11.24 -1.73
C VAL A 305 -15.38 -11.08 -0.97
N ARG A 306 -14.57 -12.14 -0.90
CA ARG A 306 -13.22 -12.05 -0.32
C ARG A 306 -12.25 -11.40 -1.30
N LEU A 307 -11.65 -10.28 -0.90
CA LEU A 307 -10.71 -9.51 -1.69
C LEU A 307 -9.28 -9.81 -1.29
N TYR A 308 -8.41 -9.82 -2.30
CA TYR A 308 -6.97 -9.79 -2.10
C TYR A 308 -6.43 -8.42 -2.51
N SER A 309 -6.33 -7.53 -1.53
CA SER A 309 -5.80 -6.17 -1.72
C SER A 309 -4.34 -6.07 -1.30
N ARG A 310 -3.59 -5.23 -2.01
CA ARG A 310 -2.22 -4.83 -1.70
C ARG A 310 -2.13 -3.32 -1.77
N ALA A 311 -2.00 -2.69 -0.62
CA ALA A 311 -1.69 -1.28 -0.50
C ALA A 311 -0.24 -1.02 -0.90
N LEU A 312 0.01 0.17 -1.45
CA LEU A 312 1.35 0.55 -1.93
C LEU A 312 1.90 -0.51 -2.89
N ALA A 313 1.09 -0.97 -3.84
CA ALA A 313 1.44 -2.07 -4.74
C ALA A 313 2.55 -1.65 -5.72
N GLY A 314 2.47 -0.42 -6.23
CA GLY A 314 3.51 0.14 -7.08
C GLY A 314 3.15 1.48 -7.71
N LEU A 315 3.97 1.87 -8.69
CA LEU A 315 3.86 3.11 -9.44
C LEU A 315 3.31 2.85 -10.83
N ILE A 316 2.25 3.56 -11.21
CA ILE A 316 1.67 3.49 -12.55
C ILE A 316 1.67 4.85 -13.23
N ASP A 317 1.85 4.88 -14.54
CA ASP A 317 1.69 6.10 -15.34
C ASP A 317 0.27 6.66 -15.15
N PHE A 318 0.16 7.94 -14.78
CA PHE A 318 -1.10 8.62 -14.56
C PHE A 318 -2.06 8.50 -15.76
N ARG A 319 -1.52 8.44 -16.99
CA ARG A 319 -2.30 8.32 -18.23
C ARG A 319 -2.98 6.96 -18.41
N LYS A 320 -2.57 5.93 -17.65
CA LYS A 320 -3.26 4.64 -17.61
C LYS A 320 -4.52 4.66 -16.73
N LEU A 321 -4.68 5.70 -15.90
CA LEU A 321 -5.87 5.86 -15.09
C LEU A 321 -7.03 6.41 -15.94
N PHE A 322 -8.24 5.98 -15.61
CA PHE A 322 -9.48 6.42 -16.23
C PHE A 322 -10.52 6.77 -15.16
N HIS A 323 -11.55 7.53 -15.56
CA HIS A 323 -12.60 7.96 -14.63
C HIS A 323 -13.51 6.79 -14.25
N TYR A 324 -13.93 6.73 -12.98
CA TYR A 324 -14.70 5.59 -12.46
C TYR A 324 -16.01 5.30 -13.20
N GLU A 325 -16.59 6.29 -13.89
CA GLU A 325 -17.76 6.09 -14.75
C GLU A 325 -17.50 5.16 -15.94
N GLU A 326 -16.25 5.02 -16.37
CA GLU A 326 -15.89 4.17 -17.50
C GLU A 326 -15.79 2.67 -17.14
N MET A 327 -15.90 2.31 -15.85
CA MET A 327 -15.72 0.93 -15.38
C MET A 327 -16.61 -0.07 -16.11
N GLU A 328 -17.90 0.25 -16.28
CA GLU A 328 -18.90 -0.63 -16.92
C GLU A 328 -18.56 -0.93 -18.39
N ARG A 329 -17.98 0.05 -19.08
CA ARG A 329 -17.56 -0.13 -20.48
C ARG A 329 -16.29 -0.96 -20.56
N ARG A 330 -15.29 -0.63 -19.73
CA ARG A 330 -13.94 -1.21 -19.78
C ARG A 330 -13.88 -2.63 -19.23
N ILE A 331 -14.77 -3.01 -18.30
CA ILE A 331 -14.76 -4.36 -17.73
C ILE A 331 -15.09 -5.43 -18.78
N ASN A 332 -15.82 -5.08 -19.86
CA ASN A 332 -16.18 -6.01 -20.93
C ASN A 332 -14.99 -6.56 -21.72
N GLU A 333 -13.82 -5.91 -21.66
CA GLU A 333 -12.59 -6.42 -22.26
C GLU A 333 -12.06 -7.67 -21.52
N TYR A 334 -12.59 -7.97 -20.33
CA TYR A 334 -12.13 -9.03 -19.42
C TYR A 334 -13.22 -10.05 -19.07
N LEU A 335 -14.42 -9.92 -19.65
CA LEU A 335 -15.57 -10.84 -19.46
C LEU A 335 -15.64 -11.85 -20.60
#